data_AF-A0A8J7CFU3-F1
#
_entry.id   AF-A0A8J7CFU3-F1
#
_cell.length_a   1.000
_cell.length_b   1.000
_cell.length_c   1.000
_cell.angle_alpha   90.00
_cell.angle_beta   90.00
_cell.angle_gamma   90.00
#
_symmetry.space_group_name_H-M   'P 1'
#
loop_
_entity.id
_entity.type
_entity.pdbx_description
1 polymer ?
#
loop_
_entity_poly.entity_id
_entity_poly.type
_entity_poly.pdbx_seq_one_letter_code
_entity_poly.pdbx_strand_id
1 'polypeptide(L)'
;MTLQLHIYVPPHPLIKHWLTVARDAATPSVLFRSAITELGRWLTYEAAREWLPTQDITVQSPLASCPATLINPEIPVAVVPILRAGLGLLEGAQTVLPLASIYHLGLERDETTLQPRCYLNKLPEKLAPSTRVLVTDPMLATGGSIMAAMAELTRRGVDPALTRIICVVAAPPALQKLSAAYPGLIIYTATIDETVNNQGFIVPGLGDAGDRIFGT
;
A
#
# COMPACT_ATOMS: atom_id res chain seq x y z
N MET A 1 -16.50 5.37 -20.13
CA MET A 1 -16.48 5.53 -18.66
C MET A 1 -15.27 6.39 -18.32
N THR A 2 -15.44 7.50 -17.62
CA THR A 2 -14.32 8.34 -17.18
C THR A 2 -13.56 7.60 -16.08
N LEU A 3 -12.26 7.33 -16.29
CA LEU A 3 -11.40 6.76 -15.25
C LEU A 3 -11.34 7.75 -14.06
N GLN A 4 -11.63 7.27 -12.86
CA GLN A 4 -11.58 8.05 -11.62
C GLN A 4 -10.77 7.28 -10.57
N LEU A 5 -10.12 8.02 -9.66
CA LEU A 5 -9.48 7.43 -8.49
C LEU A 5 -10.56 6.80 -7.60
N HIS A 6 -10.34 5.57 -7.15
CA HIS A 6 -11.23 4.92 -6.18
C HIS A 6 -10.51 4.77 -4.85
N ILE A 7 -11.16 5.19 -3.77
CA ILE A 7 -10.62 5.10 -2.41
C ILE A 7 -11.60 4.27 -1.59
N TYR A 8 -11.11 3.15 -1.07
CA TYR A 8 -11.87 2.25 -0.22
C TYR A 8 -11.44 2.44 1.23
N VAL A 9 -12.43 2.66 2.10
CA VAL A 9 -12.28 2.65 3.56
C VAL A 9 -13.09 1.46 4.08
N PRO A 10 -12.48 0.27 4.21
CA PRO A 10 -13.25 -0.93 4.52
C PRO A 10 -13.90 -0.82 5.91
N PRO A 11 -15.21 -1.06 6.04
CA PRO A 11 -15.94 -0.89 7.31
C PRO A 11 -15.73 -2.08 8.27
N HIS A 12 -14.48 -2.50 8.47
CA HIS A 12 -14.14 -3.69 9.26
C HIS A 12 -13.80 -3.34 10.72
N PRO A 13 -14.37 -4.02 11.73
CA PRO A 13 -14.12 -3.72 13.14
C PRO A 13 -12.66 -3.89 13.56
N LEU A 14 -11.95 -4.91 13.03
CA LEU A 14 -10.51 -5.08 13.32
C LEU A 14 -9.65 -3.97 12.73
N ILE A 15 -10.01 -3.40 11.56
CA ILE A 15 -9.28 -2.26 10.99
C ILE A 15 -9.45 -1.05 11.91
N LYS A 16 -10.67 -0.79 12.39
CA LYS A 16 -10.94 0.29 13.35
C LYS A 16 -10.19 0.08 14.67
N HIS A 17 -10.18 -1.14 15.20
CA HIS A 17 -9.46 -1.49 16.42
C HIS A 17 -7.96 -1.19 16.31
N TRP A 18 -7.30 -1.71 15.27
CA TRP A 18 -5.86 -1.49 15.08
C TRP A 18 -5.54 -0.03 14.74
N LEU A 19 -6.44 0.68 14.04
CA LEU A 19 -6.32 2.11 13.84
C LEU A 19 -6.35 2.87 15.19
N THR A 20 -7.23 2.49 16.14
CA THR A 20 -7.23 3.08 17.48
C THR A 20 -5.90 2.88 18.19
N VAL A 21 -5.35 1.66 18.18
CA VAL A 21 -4.04 1.36 18.77
C VAL A 21 -2.94 2.19 18.11
N ALA A 22 -2.97 2.32 16.77
CA ALA A 22 -2.02 3.14 16.04
C ALA A 22 -2.17 4.64 16.35
N ARG A 23 -3.37 5.15 16.60
CA ARG A 23 -3.56 6.58 16.91
C ARG A 23 -3.14 6.98 18.32
N ASP A 24 -3.35 6.09 19.29
CA ASP A 24 -3.07 6.41 20.68
C ASP A 24 -1.58 6.73 20.87
N ALA A 25 -1.28 7.94 21.34
CA ALA A 25 0.08 8.42 21.58
C ALA A 25 0.76 7.65 22.74
N ALA A 26 -0.01 7.04 23.65
CA ALA A 26 0.51 6.22 24.72
C ALA A 26 0.92 4.80 24.27
N THR A 27 0.54 4.39 23.05
CA THR A 27 0.91 3.06 22.52
C THR A 27 2.43 2.98 22.31
N PRO A 28 3.12 2.03 22.99
CA PRO A 28 4.57 1.84 22.84
C PRO A 28 4.91 1.29 21.45
N SER A 29 6.15 1.55 20.99
CA SER A 29 6.58 1.23 19.62
C SER A 29 6.37 -0.23 19.21
N VAL A 30 6.55 -1.18 20.14
CA VAL A 30 6.30 -2.61 19.86
C VAL A 30 4.84 -2.87 19.50
N LEU A 31 3.90 -2.30 20.26
CA LEU A 31 2.47 -2.46 19.99
C LEU A 31 2.02 -1.63 18.79
N PHE A 32 2.62 -0.45 18.57
CA PHE A 32 2.38 0.33 17.34
C PHE A 32 2.79 -0.47 16.11
N ARG A 33 3.99 -1.06 16.12
CA ARG A 33 4.46 -1.93 15.04
C ARG A 33 3.49 -3.09 14.81
N SER A 34 3.06 -3.79 15.87
CA SER A 34 2.03 -4.84 15.74
C SER A 34 0.74 -4.33 15.10
N ALA A 35 0.26 -3.14 15.47
CA ALA A 35 -0.93 -2.55 14.86
C ALA A 35 -0.73 -2.26 13.37
N ILE A 36 0.43 -1.70 12.98
CA ILE A 36 0.75 -1.46 11.56
C ILE A 36 0.84 -2.79 10.79
N THR A 37 1.48 -3.82 11.34
CA THR A 37 1.55 -5.16 10.74
C THR A 37 0.15 -5.74 10.51
N GLU A 38 -0.74 -5.66 11.51
CA GLU A 38 -2.12 -6.16 11.38
C GLU A 38 -2.92 -5.35 10.36
N LEU A 39 -2.81 -4.02 10.36
CA LEU A 39 -3.42 -3.17 9.34
C LEU A 39 -2.91 -3.51 7.94
N GLY A 40 -1.61 -3.79 7.79
CA GLY A 40 -1.02 -4.27 6.55
C GLY A 40 -1.68 -5.55 6.05
N ARG A 41 -1.93 -6.52 6.94
CA ARG A 41 -2.64 -7.76 6.61
C ARG A 41 -4.07 -7.49 6.17
N TRP A 42 -4.86 -6.79 6.98
CA TRP A 42 -6.29 -6.58 6.71
C TRP A 42 -6.54 -5.73 5.47
N LEU A 43 -5.76 -4.66 5.27
CA LEU A 43 -5.89 -3.82 4.08
C LEU A 43 -5.43 -4.55 2.81
N THR A 44 -4.40 -5.39 2.90
CA THR A 44 -3.98 -6.24 1.77
C THR A 44 -5.04 -7.27 1.42
N TYR A 45 -5.66 -7.91 2.42
CA TYR A 45 -6.76 -8.84 2.22
C TYR A 45 -7.93 -8.18 1.48
N GLU A 46 -8.34 -6.98 1.90
CA GLU A 46 -9.39 -6.22 1.20
C GLU A 46 -8.95 -5.81 -0.22
N ALA A 47 -7.70 -5.37 -0.39
CA ALA A 47 -7.18 -4.99 -1.70
C ALA A 47 -7.10 -6.15 -2.69
N ALA A 48 -6.89 -7.37 -2.21
CA ALA A 48 -6.75 -8.58 -3.02
C ALA A 48 -8.09 -9.18 -3.46
N ARG A 49 -9.20 -8.83 -2.80
CA ARG A 49 -10.52 -9.47 -2.91
C ARG A 49 -10.97 -9.81 -4.34
N GLU A 50 -10.82 -8.88 -5.27
CA GLU A 50 -11.19 -9.04 -6.70
C GLU A 50 -10.06 -8.59 -7.64
N TRP A 51 -8.83 -8.55 -7.13
CA TRP A 51 -7.69 -7.98 -7.86
C TRP A 51 -6.73 -9.05 -8.38
N LEU A 52 -6.63 -10.17 -7.68
CA LEU A 52 -5.71 -11.24 -8.05
C LEU A 52 -6.20 -11.96 -9.31
N PRO A 53 -5.29 -12.26 -10.26
CA PRO A 53 -5.63 -13.01 -11.44
C PRO A 53 -5.94 -14.46 -11.06
N THR A 54 -7.00 -15.02 -11.62
CA THR A 54 -7.40 -16.41 -11.40
C THR A 54 -7.44 -17.17 -12.71
N GLN A 55 -7.33 -18.50 -12.61
CA GLN A 55 -7.59 -19.43 -13.71
C GLN A 55 -8.40 -20.61 -13.19
N ASP A 56 -9.33 -21.08 -14.01
CA ASP A 56 -10.10 -22.28 -13.74
C ASP A 56 -9.32 -23.51 -14.20
N ILE A 57 -9.25 -24.49 -13.33
CA ILE A 57 -8.51 -25.73 -13.55
C ILE A 57 -9.35 -26.92 -13.06
N THR A 58 -8.89 -28.12 -13.41
CA THR A 58 -9.41 -29.36 -12.84
C THR A 58 -8.35 -29.96 -11.94
N VAL A 59 -8.72 -30.31 -10.71
CA VAL A 59 -7.83 -30.97 -9.75
C VAL A 59 -8.36 -32.34 -9.37
N GLN A 60 -7.47 -33.26 -9.03
CA GLN A 60 -7.84 -34.55 -8.46
C GLN A 60 -7.86 -34.43 -6.94
N SER A 61 -9.05 -34.45 -6.35
CA SER A 61 -9.19 -34.61 -4.89
C SER A 61 -8.96 -36.08 -4.49
N PRO A 62 -8.81 -36.39 -3.18
CA PRO A 62 -8.72 -37.76 -2.71
C PRO A 62 -9.89 -38.67 -3.11
N LEU A 63 -11.03 -38.11 -3.55
CA LEU A 63 -12.24 -38.86 -3.88
C LEU A 63 -12.57 -38.85 -5.39
N ALA A 64 -12.33 -37.73 -6.07
CA ALA A 64 -12.67 -37.57 -7.49
C ALA A 64 -12.02 -36.32 -8.10
N SER A 65 -12.03 -36.26 -9.44
CA SER A 65 -11.72 -35.06 -10.20
C SER A 65 -12.81 -34.00 -10.01
N CYS A 66 -12.44 -32.75 -9.76
CA CYS A 66 -13.37 -31.64 -9.55
C CYS A 66 -12.84 -30.32 -10.14
N PRO A 67 -13.76 -29.40 -10.53
CA PRO A 67 -13.37 -28.05 -10.92
C PRO A 67 -12.84 -27.28 -9.71
N ALA A 68 -11.83 -26.44 -9.94
CA ALA A 68 -11.24 -25.56 -8.95
C ALA A 68 -10.76 -24.25 -9.59
N THR A 69 -10.57 -23.22 -8.78
CA THR A 69 -10.00 -21.95 -9.21
C THR A 69 -8.70 -21.71 -8.46
N LEU A 70 -7.65 -21.37 -9.19
CA LEU A 70 -6.31 -21.10 -8.66
C LEU A 70 -5.92 -19.66 -8.98
N ILE A 71 -5.13 -19.02 -8.11
CA ILE A 71 -4.42 -17.78 -8.47
C ILE A 71 -3.47 -18.09 -9.62
N ASN A 72 -3.58 -17.38 -10.75
CA ASN A 72 -2.75 -17.63 -11.92
C ASN A 72 -1.27 -17.30 -11.61
N PRO A 73 -0.37 -18.30 -11.54
CA PRO A 73 1.03 -18.09 -11.19
C PRO A 73 1.85 -17.45 -12.32
N GLU A 74 1.33 -17.40 -13.54
CA GLU A 74 2.01 -16.81 -14.70
C GLU A 74 1.96 -15.28 -14.68
N ILE A 75 1.01 -14.69 -13.93
CA ILE A 75 0.88 -13.24 -13.79
C ILE A 75 1.55 -12.81 -12.49
N PRO A 76 2.69 -12.08 -12.55
CA PRO A 76 3.44 -11.72 -11.36
C PRO A 76 2.67 -10.78 -10.44
N VAL A 77 2.90 -10.93 -9.14
CA VAL A 77 2.49 -9.98 -8.10
C VAL A 77 3.76 -9.42 -7.45
N ALA A 78 3.81 -8.11 -7.28
CA ALA A 78 4.92 -7.42 -6.64
C ALA A 78 4.41 -6.53 -5.50
N VAL A 79 5.16 -6.49 -4.40
CA VAL A 79 4.94 -5.54 -3.30
C VAL A 79 6.10 -4.56 -3.23
N VAL A 80 5.78 -3.27 -3.17
CA VAL A 80 6.74 -2.16 -3.18
C VAL A 80 6.55 -1.31 -1.93
N PRO A 81 7.24 -1.61 -0.82
CA PRO A 81 7.25 -0.70 0.33
C PRO A 81 8.02 0.58 0.03
N ILE A 82 7.42 1.72 0.38
CA ILE A 82 8.13 2.99 0.44
C ILE A 82 8.88 3.04 1.77
N LEU A 83 10.20 3.05 1.69
CA LEU A 83 11.04 3.01 2.87
C LEU A 83 11.03 4.34 3.63
N ARG A 84 11.11 4.30 4.96
CA ARG A 84 11.22 3.09 5.80
C ARG A 84 9.87 2.58 6.32
N ALA A 85 8.89 3.46 6.50
CA ALA A 85 7.65 3.15 7.21
C ALA A 85 6.78 2.09 6.49
N GLY A 86 6.88 1.99 5.15
CA GLY A 86 6.22 0.93 4.36
C GLY A 86 6.56 -0.49 4.80
N LEU A 87 7.73 -0.71 5.41
CA LEU A 87 8.11 -2.03 5.93
C LEU A 87 7.16 -2.55 7.01
N GLY A 88 6.55 -1.68 7.82
CA GLY A 88 5.58 -2.12 8.83
C GLY A 88 4.35 -2.78 8.20
N LEU A 89 3.84 -2.22 7.10
CA LEU A 89 2.70 -2.78 6.36
C LEU A 89 3.10 -4.02 5.56
N LEU A 90 4.32 -4.04 5.01
CA LEU A 90 4.86 -5.16 4.24
C LEU A 90 4.79 -6.46 5.04
N GLU A 91 5.17 -6.45 6.32
CA GLU A 91 5.16 -7.65 7.17
C GLU A 91 3.80 -8.33 7.20
N GLY A 92 2.71 -7.54 7.29
CA GLY A 92 1.35 -8.05 7.22
C GLY A 92 0.96 -8.48 5.81
N ALA A 93 1.30 -7.65 4.80
CA ALA A 93 0.99 -7.91 3.40
C ALA A 93 1.59 -9.23 2.90
N GLN A 94 2.83 -9.56 3.31
CA GLN A 94 3.50 -10.80 2.93
C GLN A 94 2.79 -12.05 3.45
N THR A 95 2.06 -11.96 4.56
CA THR A 95 1.26 -13.10 5.05
C THR A 95 0.04 -13.38 4.16
N VAL A 96 -0.43 -12.38 3.42
CA VAL A 96 -1.56 -12.51 2.47
C VAL A 96 -1.06 -12.84 1.07
N LEU A 97 0.08 -12.27 0.65
CA LEU A 97 0.67 -12.44 -0.67
C LEU A 97 2.07 -13.07 -0.58
N PRO A 98 2.19 -14.34 -0.12
CA PRO A 98 3.49 -14.96 0.18
C PRO A 98 4.37 -15.19 -1.04
N LEU A 99 3.78 -15.25 -2.24
CA LEU A 99 4.49 -15.47 -3.51
C LEU A 99 4.89 -14.17 -4.21
N ALA A 100 4.56 -13.01 -3.64
CA ALA A 100 4.85 -11.74 -4.30
C ALA A 100 6.34 -11.38 -4.21
N SER A 101 6.91 -10.91 -5.32
CA SER A 101 8.25 -10.33 -5.35
C SER A 101 8.29 -9.02 -4.58
N ILE A 102 9.35 -8.80 -3.79
CA ILE A 102 9.49 -7.58 -2.99
C ILE A 102 10.55 -6.67 -3.59
N TYR A 103 10.18 -5.43 -3.93
CA TYR A 103 11.11 -4.42 -4.43
C TYR A 103 11.08 -3.19 -3.53
N HIS A 104 12.24 -2.78 -3.03
CA HIS A 104 12.33 -1.67 -2.09
C HIS A 104 12.56 -0.34 -2.82
N LEU A 105 11.79 0.69 -2.42
CA LEU A 105 11.94 2.05 -2.91
C LEU A 105 12.15 3.00 -1.73
N GLY A 106 13.33 3.61 -1.66
CA GLY A 106 13.70 4.60 -0.65
C GLY A 106 13.52 6.01 -1.17
N LEU A 107 12.54 6.70 -0.60
CA LEU A 107 12.22 8.09 -0.89
C LEU A 107 12.32 8.88 0.39
N GLU A 108 13.06 9.98 0.36
CA GLU A 108 13.12 10.95 1.45
C GLU A 108 12.64 12.31 0.94
N ARG A 109 12.24 13.18 1.87
CA ARG A 109 11.91 14.55 1.56
C ARG A 109 13.17 15.38 1.70
N ASP A 110 13.57 16.06 0.63
CA ASP A 110 14.63 17.06 0.71
C ASP A 110 14.15 18.22 1.59
N GLU A 111 14.87 18.51 2.68
CA GLU A 111 14.45 19.50 3.68
C GLU A 111 14.45 20.94 3.14
N THR A 112 15.21 21.22 2.08
CA THR A 112 15.35 22.56 1.50
C THR A 112 14.32 22.82 0.40
N THR A 113 14.13 21.85 -0.50
CA THR A 113 13.26 21.99 -1.68
C THR A 113 11.87 21.40 -1.48
N LEU A 114 11.69 20.59 -0.42
CA LEU A 114 10.50 19.79 -0.13
C LEU A 114 10.13 18.79 -1.23
N GLN A 115 11.04 18.55 -2.19
CA GLN A 115 10.85 17.58 -3.26
C GLN A 115 11.24 16.17 -2.78
N PRO A 116 10.58 15.12 -3.30
CA PRO A 116 10.99 13.76 -3.04
C PRO A 116 12.33 13.47 -3.72
N ARG A 117 13.31 12.96 -2.95
CA ARG A 117 14.59 12.47 -3.43
C ARG A 117 14.64 10.94 -3.28
N CYS A 118 14.98 10.26 -4.36
CA CYS A 118 15.18 8.81 -4.34
C CYS A 118 16.60 8.46 -3.90
N TYR A 119 16.76 7.78 -2.76
CA TYR A 119 18.06 7.31 -2.26
C TYR A 119 18.27 5.80 -2.45
N LEU A 120 17.20 5.03 -2.70
CA LEU A 120 17.28 3.61 -3.02
C LEU A 120 16.22 3.24 -4.05
N ASN A 121 16.62 2.62 -5.16
CA ASN A 121 15.67 2.08 -6.13
C ASN A 121 16.10 0.66 -6.52
N LYS A 122 15.36 -0.34 -6.05
CA LYS A 122 15.59 -1.76 -6.37
C LYS A 122 14.50 -2.34 -7.28
N LEU A 123 13.73 -1.48 -7.95
CA LEU A 123 12.81 -1.91 -9.00
C LEU A 123 13.62 -2.38 -10.22
N PRO A 124 13.17 -3.44 -10.94
CA PRO A 124 13.78 -3.82 -12.21
C PRO A 124 13.63 -2.69 -13.24
N GLU A 125 14.41 -2.74 -14.32
CA GLU A 125 14.32 -1.75 -15.40
C GLU A 125 12.94 -1.74 -16.08
N LYS A 126 12.27 -2.89 -16.10
CA LYS A 126 10.92 -3.07 -16.62
C LYS A 126 10.21 -4.15 -15.80
N LEU A 127 8.91 -3.96 -15.54
CA LEU A 127 8.06 -5.02 -14.99
C LEU A 127 7.36 -5.76 -16.12
N ALA A 128 7.06 -7.04 -15.90
CA ALA A 128 6.31 -7.82 -16.88
C ALA A 128 4.93 -7.18 -17.13
N PRO A 129 4.41 -7.19 -18.37
CA PRO A 129 3.05 -6.76 -18.64
C PRO A 129 2.05 -7.44 -17.70
N SER A 130 0.99 -6.74 -17.31
CA SER A 130 -0.06 -7.25 -16.41
C SER A 130 0.38 -7.54 -14.97
N THR A 131 1.63 -7.22 -14.57
CA THR A 131 2.08 -7.37 -13.19
C THR A 131 1.17 -6.60 -12.23
N ARG A 132 0.70 -7.28 -11.19
CA ARG A 132 -0.07 -6.70 -10.09
C ARG A 132 0.88 -6.06 -9.09
N VAL A 133 0.78 -4.75 -8.88
CA VAL A 133 1.66 -4.03 -7.96
C VAL A 133 0.89 -3.54 -6.73
N LEU A 134 1.35 -3.92 -5.54
CA LEU A 134 0.88 -3.39 -4.27
C LEU A 134 1.93 -2.44 -3.68
N VAL A 135 1.64 -1.16 -3.59
CA VAL A 135 2.51 -0.18 -2.93
C VAL A 135 2.07 -0.05 -1.46
N THR A 136 3.04 -0.02 -0.54
CA THR A 136 2.74 0.12 0.89
C THR A 136 3.42 1.36 1.47
N ASP A 137 2.62 2.24 2.05
CA ASP A 137 3.06 3.46 2.74
C ASP A 137 2.04 3.82 3.82
N PRO A 138 2.37 3.81 5.13
CA PRO A 138 1.40 4.06 6.18
C PRO A 138 0.67 5.41 6.08
N MET A 139 1.29 6.43 5.47
CA MET A 139 0.78 7.80 5.52
C MET A 139 0.79 8.47 4.14
N LEU A 140 -0.39 8.68 3.56
CA LEU A 140 -0.55 9.51 2.36
C LEU A 140 -0.88 10.94 2.75
N ALA A 141 0.14 11.70 3.16
CA ALA A 141 -0.01 13.07 3.65
C ALA A 141 -0.05 14.11 2.52
N THR A 142 1.12 14.65 2.13
CA THR A 142 1.25 15.67 1.07
C THR A 142 1.25 15.08 -0.34
N GLY A 143 1.42 13.76 -0.45
CA GLY A 143 1.47 13.01 -1.71
C GLY A 143 2.84 12.97 -2.39
N GLY A 144 3.89 13.62 -1.86
CA GLY A 144 5.20 13.69 -2.52
C GLY A 144 5.81 12.31 -2.82
N SER A 145 5.97 11.49 -1.78
CA SER A 145 6.59 10.16 -1.90
C SER A 145 5.78 9.23 -2.79
N ILE A 146 4.46 9.14 -2.58
CA ILE A 146 3.61 8.25 -3.38
C ILE A 146 3.54 8.66 -4.86
N MET A 147 3.56 9.96 -5.15
CA MET A 147 3.62 10.45 -6.54
C MET A 147 4.95 10.06 -7.22
N ALA A 148 6.07 10.19 -6.52
CA ALA A 148 7.37 9.75 -7.04
C ALA A 148 7.42 8.22 -7.25
N ALA A 149 6.85 7.44 -6.32
CA ALA A 149 6.76 5.99 -6.46
C ALA A 149 5.92 5.58 -7.67
N MET A 150 4.74 6.18 -7.85
CA MET A 150 3.90 5.93 -9.02
C MET A 150 4.58 6.34 -10.31
N ALA A 151 5.32 7.47 -10.33
CA ALA A 151 6.08 7.89 -11.51
C ALA A 151 7.14 6.84 -11.90
N GLU A 152 7.89 6.29 -10.94
CA GLU A 152 8.90 5.25 -11.23
C GLU A 152 8.27 3.94 -11.72
N LEU A 153 7.10 3.56 -11.19
CA LEU A 153 6.36 2.37 -11.61
C LEU A 153 5.81 2.54 -13.03
N THR A 154 5.13 3.65 -13.32
CA THR A 154 4.57 3.93 -14.65
C THR A 154 5.68 4.01 -15.70
N ARG A 155 6.82 4.64 -15.37
CA ARG A 155 8.00 4.69 -16.25
C ARG A 155 8.53 3.30 -16.63
N ARG A 156 8.28 2.28 -15.78
CA ARG A 156 8.66 0.87 -16.00
C ARG A 156 7.58 0.04 -16.67
N GLY A 157 6.51 0.68 -17.14
CA GLY A 157 5.41 0.03 -17.85
C GLY A 157 4.35 -0.59 -16.95
N VAL A 158 4.32 -0.25 -15.66
CA VAL A 158 3.21 -0.64 -14.78
C VAL A 158 1.97 0.17 -15.15
N ASP A 159 0.86 -0.52 -15.36
CA ASP A 159 -0.46 0.10 -15.53
C ASP A 159 -1.02 0.53 -14.15
N PRO A 160 -1.32 1.83 -13.94
CA PRO A 160 -1.94 2.30 -12.70
C PRO A 160 -3.23 1.58 -12.31
N ALA A 161 -4.03 1.11 -13.28
CA ALA A 161 -5.27 0.38 -13.00
C ALA A 161 -5.02 -1.01 -12.36
N LEU A 162 -3.84 -1.58 -12.58
CA LEU A 162 -3.40 -2.84 -11.97
C LEU A 162 -2.63 -2.61 -10.67
N THR A 163 -2.45 -1.35 -10.26
CA THR A 163 -1.78 -0.98 -9.01
C THR A 163 -2.81 -0.81 -7.89
N ARG A 164 -2.43 -1.25 -6.69
CA ARG A 164 -3.13 -0.97 -5.43
C ARG A 164 -2.18 -0.28 -4.49
N ILE A 165 -2.67 0.73 -3.77
CA ILE A 165 -1.93 1.35 -2.67
C ILE A 165 -2.66 1.00 -1.39
N ILE A 166 -1.93 0.52 -0.38
CA ILE A 166 -2.44 0.43 0.98
C ILE A 166 -1.74 1.47 1.87
N CYS A 167 -2.53 2.15 2.68
CA CYS A 167 -2.04 3.07 3.71
C CYS A 167 -2.91 3.02 4.96
N VAL A 168 -2.40 3.44 6.10
CA VAL A 168 -3.22 3.52 7.32
C VAL A 168 -4.07 4.78 7.31
N VAL A 169 -3.46 5.92 7.00
CA VAL A 169 -4.16 7.21 6.95
C VAL A 169 -3.85 7.92 5.63
N ALA A 170 -4.89 8.41 4.98
CA ALA A 170 -4.78 9.31 3.84
C ALA A 170 -5.33 10.70 4.17
N ALA A 171 -4.83 11.73 3.49
CA ALA A 171 -5.34 13.10 3.59
C ALA A 171 -5.65 13.69 2.19
N PRO A 172 -6.55 14.68 2.09
CA PRO A 172 -6.97 15.27 0.81
C PRO A 172 -5.84 15.72 -0.11
N PRO A 173 -4.73 16.36 0.36
CA PRO A 173 -3.68 16.82 -0.54
C PRO A 173 -3.03 15.71 -1.37
N ALA A 174 -2.76 14.53 -0.78
CA ALA A 174 -2.22 13.39 -1.51
C ALA A 174 -3.25 12.81 -2.49
N LEU A 175 -4.50 12.65 -2.03
CA LEU A 175 -5.58 12.06 -2.82
C LEU A 175 -5.91 12.89 -4.06
N GLN A 176 -5.92 14.22 -3.94
CA GLN A 176 -6.14 15.13 -5.06
C GLN A 176 -5.03 15.02 -6.12
N LYS A 177 -3.76 14.97 -5.71
CA LYS A 177 -2.63 14.78 -6.63
C LYS A 177 -2.71 13.44 -7.38
N LEU A 178 -2.99 12.36 -6.64
CA LEU A 178 -3.17 11.03 -7.22
C LEU A 178 -4.36 10.99 -8.18
N SER A 179 -5.48 11.63 -7.82
CA SER A 179 -6.66 11.69 -8.67
C SER A 179 -6.42 12.44 -9.97
N ALA A 180 -5.61 13.50 -9.95
CA ALA A 180 -5.28 14.27 -11.14
C ALA A 180 -4.31 13.51 -12.06
N ALA A 181 -3.31 12.83 -11.49
CA ALA A 181 -2.23 12.22 -12.28
C ALA A 181 -2.49 10.76 -12.69
N TYR A 182 -3.23 10.00 -11.87
CA TYR A 182 -3.45 8.56 -12.06
C TYR A 182 -4.95 8.21 -11.93
N PRO A 183 -5.80 8.73 -12.85
CA PRO A 183 -7.19 8.36 -12.89
C PRO A 183 -7.31 6.84 -13.13
N GLY A 184 -8.06 6.13 -12.28
CA GLY A 184 -8.19 4.66 -12.32
C GLY A 184 -7.34 3.90 -11.30
N LEU A 185 -6.44 4.58 -10.59
CA LEU A 185 -5.74 4.01 -9.44
C LEU A 185 -6.72 3.67 -8.32
N ILE A 186 -6.40 2.65 -7.52
CA ILE A 186 -7.22 2.24 -6.38
C ILE A 186 -6.39 2.27 -5.09
N ILE A 187 -6.92 2.93 -4.07
CA ILE A 187 -6.32 3.08 -2.75
C ILE A 187 -7.21 2.40 -1.72
N TYR A 188 -6.59 1.65 -0.80
CA TYR A 188 -7.24 1.07 0.37
C TYR A 188 -6.63 1.72 1.61
N THR A 189 -7.48 2.29 2.46
CA THR A 189 -7.02 2.98 3.66
C THR A 189 -7.88 2.67 4.87
N ALA A 190 -7.31 2.71 6.08
CA ALA A 190 -8.09 2.53 7.29
C ALA A 190 -8.97 3.75 7.59
N THR A 191 -8.57 4.94 7.13
CA THR A 191 -9.29 6.20 7.36
C THR A 191 -8.77 7.31 6.45
N ILE A 192 -9.63 8.30 6.21
CA ILE A 192 -9.26 9.57 5.58
C ILE A 192 -9.41 10.65 6.64
N ASP A 193 -8.32 11.37 6.93
CA ASP A 193 -8.31 12.47 7.88
C ASP A 193 -8.44 13.82 7.18
N GLU A 194 -8.84 14.84 7.94
CA GLU A 194 -9.33 16.11 7.37
C GLU A 194 -8.26 16.90 6.63
N THR A 195 -7.04 16.95 7.19
CA THR A 195 -6.04 17.90 6.72
C THR A 195 -4.61 17.46 7.00
N VAL A 196 -3.68 18.25 6.47
CA VAL A 196 -2.25 18.20 6.74
C VAL A 196 -1.84 19.54 7.32
N ASN A 197 -1.09 19.54 8.44
CA ASN A 197 -0.61 20.77 9.07
C ASN A 197 0.57 21.40 8.31
N ASN A 198 1.05 22.56 8.76
CA ASN A 198 2.14 23.30 8.12
C ASN A 198 3.48 22.55 8.06
N GLN A 199 3.66 21.51 8.89
CA GLN A 199 4.87 20.68 8.88
C GLN A 199 4.76 19.49 7.92
N GLY A 200 3.56 19.19 7.43
CA GLY A 200 3.31 18.06 6.54
C GLY A 200 2.74 16.81 7.24
N PHE A 201 2.35 16.91 8.52
CA PHE A 201 1.71 15.81 9.24
C PHE A 201 0.20 15.81 9.05
N ILE A 202 -0.36 14.61 8.90
CA ILE A 202 -1.82 14.41 8.86
C ILE A 202 -2.41 14.69 10.25
N VAL A 203 -3.58 15.35 10.32
CA VAL A 203 -4.28 15.67 11.57
C VAL A 203 -5.70 15.08 11.53
N PRO A 204 -6.13 14.29 12.54
CA PRO A 204 -5.40 13.92 13.76
C PRO A 204 -4.22 12.95 13.57
N GLY A 205 -4.19 12.17 12.48
CA GLY A 205 -3.04 11.35 12.07
C GLY A 205 -2.56 10.33 13.10
N LEU A 206 -1.27 9.96 12.99
CA LEU A 206 -0.59 8.94 13.80
C LEU A 206 0.71 9.45 14.45
N GLY A 207 1.12 10.69 14.20
CA GLY A 207 2.51 11.14 14.36
C GLY A 207 3.42 10.62 13.23
N ASP A 208 4.73 10.54 13.47
CA ASP A 208 5.68 9.94 12.52
C ASP A 208 5.61 8.41 12.58
N ALA A 209 5.06 7.79 11.53
CA ALA A 209 4.93 6.33 11.50
C ALA A 209 6.27 5.59 11.51
N GLY A 210 7.33 6.16 10.92
CA GLY A 210 8.65 5.56 10.92
C GLY A 210 9.23 5.50 12.33
N ASP A 211 9.26 6.63 13.03
CA ASP A 211 9.77 6.72 14.41
C ASP A 211 8.98 5.81 15.34
N ARG A 212 7.66 5.77 15.20
CA ARG A 212 6.81 4.92 16.03
C ARG A 212 6.95 3.43 15.74
N ILE A 213 7.25 3.02 14.49
CA ILE A 213 7.54 1.61 14.17
C ILE A 213 8.89 1.19 14.73
N PHE A 214 9.92 2.02 14.57
CA PHE A 214 11.32 1.63 14.80
C PHE A 214 11.92 2.13 16.12
N GLY A 215 11.21 2.98 16.88
CA GLY A 215 11.65 3.50 18.16
C GLY A 215 12.84 4.45 18.05
N THR A 216 12.86 5.31 17.03
CA THR A 216 13.93 6.28 16.74
C THR A 216 13.50 7.72 17.00
#